data_AF-A0A520F812-F1
#
_entry.id   AF-A0A520F812-F1
#
_cell.length_a   1.000
_cell.length_b   1.000
_cell.length_c   1.000
_cell.angle_alpha   90.00
_cell.angle_beta   90.00
_cell.angle_gamma   90.00
#
_symmetry.space_group_name_H-M   'P 1'
#
loop_
_entity.id
_entity.type
_entity.pdbx_description
1 polymer ?
#
loop_
_entity_poly.entity_id
_entity_poly.type
_entity_poly.pdbx_seq_one_letter_code
_entity_poly.pdbx_strand_id
1 'polypeptide(L)'
;LPAELHDWVVADTTGPGATRRYATRCLIPLIPILAGLLLIPGPWIIRTGMVLLLFLPFVYFLLALKNIYLRHRLVSHGLDPHLLNTTKRRRLDQEQASYESRYRSAP
;
A
#
# COMPACT_ATOMS: atom_id res chain seq x y z
N LEU A 1 -20.23 6.31 10.57
CA LEU A 1 -19.94 4.92 10.96
C LEU A 1 -20.11 4.80 12.46
N PRO A 2 -20.76 3.75 12.99
CA PRO A 2 -20.83 3.49 14.44
C PRO A 2 -19.43 3.45 15.07
N ALA A 3 -19.28 3.97 16.28
CA ALA A 3 -17.99 4.02 16.99
C ALA A 3 -17.39 2.63 17.25
N GLU A 4 -18.24 1.62 17.44
CA GLU A 4 -17.85 0.22 17.69
C GLU A 4 -17.09 -0.43 16.51
N LEU A 5 -17.31 0.07 15.29
CA LEU A 5 -16.66 -0.46 14.08
C LEU A 5 -15.32 0.25 13.77
N HIS A 6 -14.96 1.29 14.52
CA HIS A 6 -13.70 2.00 14.29
C HIS A 6 -12.49 1.10 14.55
N ASP A 7 -12.48 0.37 15.66
CA ASP A 7 -11.35 -0.50 16.00
C ASP A 7 -11.19 -1.65 15.01
N TRP A 8 -12.29 -2.20 14.50
CA TRP A 8 -12.26 -3.19 13.44
C TRP A 8 -11.71 -2.63 12.14
N VAL A 9 -12.12 -1.41 11.77
CA VAL A 9 -11.59 -0.71 10.58
C VAL A 9 -10.11 -0.39 10.76
N VAL A 10 -9.68 0.06 11.94
CA VAL A 10 -8.26 0.33 12.24
C VAL A 10 -7.46 -0.96 12.16
N ALA A 11 -7.92 -2.06 12.77
CA ALA A 11 -7.26 -3.35 12.69
C ALA A 11 -7.20 -3.88 11.25
N ASP A 12 -8.27 -3.75 10.46
CA ASP A 12 -8.33 -4.19 9.06
C ASP A 12 -7.47 -3.32 8.15
N THR A 13 -7.34 -2.02 8.43
CA THR A 13 -6.54 -1.09 7.62
C THR A 13 -5.05 -1.16 7.95
N THR A 14 -4.71 -1.47 9.20
CA THR A 14 -3.32 -1.54 9.70
C THR A 14 -2.74 -2.96 9.69
N GLY A 15 -3.57 -3.98 9.43
CA GLY A 15 -3.17 -5.37 9.39
C GLY A 15 -2.20 -5.71 8.25
N PRO A 16 -1.30 -6.71 8.42
CA PRO A 16 -0.26 -7.08 7.46
C PRO A 16 -0.75 -7.56 6.08
N GLY A 17 -2.07 -7.72 5.86
CA GLY A 17 -2.68 -8.09 4.59
C GLY A 17 -3.58 -7.02 3.95
N ALA A 18 -3.81 -5.90 4.63
CA ALA A 18 -4.74 -4.84 4.22
C ALA A 18 -4.37 -4.25 2.84
N THR A 19 -3.07 -3.96 2.70
CA THR A 19 -2.51 -3.40 1.46
C THR A 19 -2.65 -4.40 0.31
N ARG A 20 -2.47 -5.70 0.58
CA ARG A 20 -2.63 -6.75 -0.43
C ARG A 20 -4.07 -6.85 -0.91
N ARG A 21 -5.06 -6.86 0.01
CA ARG A 21 -6.49 -6.91 -0.35
C ARG A 21 -6.94 -5.70 -1.17
N TYR A 22 -6.53 -4.49 -0.75
CA TYR A 22 -6.82 -3.27 -1.48
C TYR A 22 -6.18 -3.29 -2.87
N ALA A 23 -4.91 -3.67 -2.96
CA ALA A 23 -4.20 -3.82 -4.21
C ALA A 23 -4.86 -4.84 -5.13
N THR A 24 -5.23 -6.03 -4.64
CA THR A 24 -5.92 -7.04 -5.44
C THR A 24 -7.27 -6.53 -5.96
N ARG A 25 -8.06 -5.80 -5.14
CA ARG A 25 -9.35 -5.25 -5.58
C ARG A 25 -9.21 -4.24 -6.71
N CYS A 26 -8.17 -3.41 -6.67
CA CYS A 26 -7.88 -2.47 -7.74
C CYS A 26 -7.21 -3.14 -8.94
N LEU A 27 -6.43 -4.21 -8.72
CA LEU A 27 -5.71 -4.91 -9.78
C LEU A 27 -6.63 -5.81 -10.61
N ILE A 28 -7.64 -6.46 -9.99
CA ILE A 28 -8.60 -7.33 -10.68
C ILE A 28 -9.22 -6.69 -11.93
N PRO A 29 -9.79 -5.46 -11.87
CA PRO A 29 -10.33 -4.81 -13.07
C PRO A 29 -9.25 -4.36 -14.08
N LEU A 30 -7.99 -4.22 -13.65
CA LEU A 30 -6.87 -3.86 -14.53
C LEU A 30 -6.36 -5.07 -15.33
N ILE A 31 -6.43 -6.29 -14.78
CA ILE A 31 -5.97 -7.52 -15.44
C ILE A 31 -6.52 -7.70 -16.86
N PRO A 32 -7.85 -7.59 -17.14
CA PRO A 32 -8.35 -7.76 -18.50
C PRO A 32 -7.82 -6.70 -19.48
N ILE A 33 -7.53 -5.48 -19.01
CA ILE A 33 -6.95 -4.42 -19.84
C ILE A 33 -5.51 -4.77 -20.20
N LEU A 34 -4.70 -5.21 -19.22
CA LEU A 34 -3.31 -5.63 -19.45
C LEU A 34 -3.24 -6.88 -20.33
N ALA A 35 -4.17 -7.82 -20.14
CA ALA A 35 -4.31 -9.00 -20.98
C ALA A 35 -4.68 -8.63 -22.42
N GLY A 36 -5.60 -7.68 -22.60
CA GLY A 36 -5.95 -7.13 -23.91
C GLY A 36 -4.74 -6.52 -24.62
N LEU A 37 -3.94 -5.70 -23.92
CA LEU A 37 -2.70 -5.14 -24.46
C LEU A 37 -1.68 -6.21 -24.87
N LEU A 38 -1.60 -7.32 -24.12
CA LEU A 38 -0.65 -8.41 -24.40
C LEU A 38 -1.05 -9.26 -25.61
N LEU A 39 -2.36 -9.35 -25.88
CA LEU A 39 -2.93 -10.07 -27.03
C LEU A 39 -2.77 -9.32 -28.36
N ILE A 40 -2.39 -8.04 -28.32
CA ILE A 40 -2.10 -7.26 -29.54
C ILE A 40 -0.89 -7.89 -30.25
N PRO A 41 -0.99 -8.21 -31.55
CA PRO A 41 0.13 -8.77 -32.30
C PRO A 41 1.28 -7.75 -32.37
N GLY A 42 2.44 -8.11 -31.81
CA GLY A 42 3.62 -7.26 -31.82
C GLY A 42 4.85 -7.86 -31.12
N PRO A 43 6.04 -7.24 -31.26
CA PRO A 43 7.24 -7.65 -30.56
C PRO A 43 7.04 -7.66 -29.05
N TRP A 44 7.58 -8.67 -28.37
CA TRP A 44 7.41 -8.85 -26.91
C TRP A 44 7.82 -7.60 -26.13
N ILE A 45 8.98 -7.01 -26.44
CA ILE A 45 9.49 -5.80 -25.78
C ILE A 45 8.51 -4.63 -25.83
N ILE A 46 7.82 -4.45 -26.96
CA ILE A 46 6.86 -3.36 -27.14
C ILE A 46 5.61 -3.62 -26.28
N ARG A 47 5.11 -4.87 -26.27
CA ARG A 47 3.97 -5.26 -25.43
C ARG A 47 4.28 -5.08 -23.95
N THR A 48 5.42 -5.56 -23.47
CA THR A 48 5.81 -5.39 -22.06
C THR A 48 6.04 -3.91 -21.74
N GLY A 49 6.59 -3.13 -22.67
CA GLY A 49 6.75 -1.68 -22.53
C GLY A 49 5.43 -0.96 -22.32
N MET A 50 4.41 -1.25 -23.14
CA MET A 50 3.08 -0.67 -23.01
C MET A 50 2.41 -1.05 -21.68
N VAL A 51 2.47 -2.33 -21.31
CA VAL A 51 1.96 -2.84 -20.03
C VAL A 51 2.67 -2.16 -18.86
N LEU A 52 3.99 -2.07 -18.89
CA LEU A 52 4.78 -1.48 -17.82
C LEU A 52 4.51 0.03 -17.70
N LEU A 53 4.41 0.74 -18.82
CA LEU A 53 4.10 2.17 -18.86
C LEU A 53 2.74 2.48 -18.22
N LEU A 54 1.76 1.58 -18.35
CA LEU A 54 0.45 1.70 -17.68
C LEU A 54 0.51 1.25 -16.21
N PHE A 55 1.24 0.16 -15.94
CA PHE A 55 1.31 -0.48 -14.63
C PHE A 55 2.07 0.38 -13.59
N LEU A 56 3.19 1.00 -13.98
CA LEU A 56 4.01 1.81 -13.08
C LEU A 56 3.22 2.98 -12.44
N PRO A 57 2.57 3.87 -13.21
CA PRO A 57 1.78 4.95 -12.64
C PRO A 57 0.58 4.40 -11.86
N PHE A 58 -0.05 3.31 -12.30
CA PHE A 58 -1.15 2.70 -11.57
C PHE A 58 -0.74 2.25 -10.16
N VAL A 59 0.38 1.53 -10.04
CA VAL A 59 0.91 1.10 -8.73
C VAL A 59 1.30 2.31 -7.88
N TYR A 60 1.92 3.32 -8.49
CA TYR A 60 2.26 4.57 -7.80
C TYR A 60 1.00 5.26 -7.24
N PHE A 61 -0.04 5.45 -8.06
CA PHE A 61 -1.30 6.04 -7.63
C PHE A 61 -1.99 5.18 -6.58
N LEU A 62 -1.98 3.85 -6.71
CA LEU A 62 -2.54 2.94 -5.72
C LEU A 62 -1.89 3.14 -4.33
N LEU A 63 -0.57 3.24 -4.28
CA LEU A 63 0.17 3.48 -3.04
C LEU A 63 -0.03 4.90 -2.51
N ALA A 64 -0.03 5.91 -3.39
CA ALA A 64 -0.22 7.31 -3.04
C ALA A 64 -1.64 7.59 -2.51
N LEU A 65 -2.68 7.13 -3.24
CA LEU A 65 -4.07 7.23 -2.80
C LEU A 65 -4.29 6.51 -1.49
N LYS A 66 -3.66 5.35 -1.26
CA LYS A 66 -3.77 4.66 0.04
C LYS A 66 -3.38 5.59 1.19
N ASN A 67 -2.21 6.24 1.10
CA ASN A 67 -1.73 7.15 2.14
C ASN A 67 -2.65 8.38 2.31
N ILE A 68 -3.10 8.97 1.21
CA ILE A 68 -3.98 10.14 1.22
C ILE A 68 -5.36 9.78 1.78
N TYR A 69 -5.94 8.67 1.34
CA TYR A 69 -7.25 8.21 1.76
C TYR A 69 -7.25 7.81 3.24
N LEU A 70 -6.20 7.13 3.73
CA LEU A 70 -6.04 6.85 5.15
C LEU A 70 -6.01 8.15 5.97
N ARG A 71 -5.19 9.11 5.55
CA ARG A 71 -5.04 10.40 6.24
C ARG A 71 -6.35 11.19 6.25
N HIS A 72 -7.04 11.24 5.12
CA HIS A 72 -8.34 11.91 5.01
C HIS A 72 -9.41 11.21 5.86
N ARG A 73 -9.44 9.86 5.86
CA ARG A 73 -10.41 9.08 6.63
C ARG A 73 -10.23 9.25 8.15
N LEU A 74 -9.00 9.37 8.63
CA LEU A 74 -8.72 9.67 10.05
C LEU A 74 -9.19 11.06 10.45
N VAL A 75 -8.88 12.07 9.62
CA VAL A 75 -9.32 13.45 9.84
C VAL A 75 -10.85 13.55 9.81
N SER A 76 -11.52 12.86 8.87
CA SER A 76 -12.99 12.82 8.79
C SER A 76 -13.67 12.12 9.97
N HIS A 77 -12.93 11.33 10.75
CA HIS A 77 -13.45 10.64 11.94
C HIS A 77 -13.00 11.28 13.26
N GLY A 78 -12.31 12.43 13.22
CA GLY A 78 -11.87 13.14 14.42
C GLY A 78 -10.72 12.45 15.17
N LEU A 79 -10.08 11.45 14.57
CA LEU A 79 -8.87 10.84 15.11
C LEU A 79 -7.64 11.63 14.65
N ASP A 80 -6.71 11.87 15.58
CA ASP A 80 -5.51 12.65 15.32
C ASP A 80 -4.67 12.01 14.20
N PRO A 81 -4.41 12.69 13.08
CA PRO A 81 -3.60 12.19 11.97
C PRO A 81 -2.16 11.82 12.39
N HIS A 82 -1.71 12.25 13.57
CA HIS A 82 -0.45 11.83 14.16
C HIS A 82 -0.38 10.34 14.55
N LEU A 83 -1.51 9.66 14.74
CA LEU A 83 -1.53 8.23 15.11
C LEU A 83 -0.94 7.32 14.03
N LEU A 84 -1.17 7.61 12.75
CA LEU A 84 -0.51 6.86 11.65
C LEU A 84 1.01 7.01 11.65
N ASN A 85 1.50 8.19 12.04
CA ASN A 85 2.92 8.43 12.16
C ASN A 85 3.51 7.62 13.31
N THR A 86 2.81 7.46 14.43
CA THR A 86 3.30 6.65 15.57
C THR A 86 3.44 5.17 15.23
N THR A 87 2.50 4.56 14.50
CA THR A 87 2.61 3.14 14.11
C THR A 87 3.74 2.92 13.10
N LYS A 88 3.92 3.86 12.16
CA LYS A 88 5.03 3.83 11.19
C LYS A 88 6.38 4.05 11.88
N ARG A 89 6.44 4.97 12.86
CA ARG A 89 7.59 5.17 13.76
C ARG A 89 7.91 3.91 14.53
N ARG A 90 6.91 3.26 15.14
CA ARG A 90 7.11 2.07 15.97
C ARG A 90 7.68 0.90 15.19
N ARG A 91 7.31 0.74 13.90
CA ARG A 91 7.95 -0.24 13.01
C ARG A 91 9.41 0.11 12.69
N LEU A 92 9.68 1.38 12.39
CA LEU A 92 11.05 1.86 12.16
C LEU A 92 11.92 1.74 13.43
N ASP A 93 11.36 2.03 14.60
CA ASP A 93 12.02 1.89 15.90
C ASP A 93 12.27 0.42 16.22
N GLN A 94 11.35 -0.49 15.88
CA GLN A 94 11.57 -1.93 16.00
C GLN A 94 12.66 -2.43 15.05
N GLU A 95 12.70 -1.94 13.81
CA GLU A 95 13.79 -2.22 12.88
C GLU A 95 15.11 -1.67 13.42
N GLN A 96 15.16 -0.41 13.88
CA GLN A 96 16.34 0.19 14.48
C GLN A 96 16.81 -0.58 15.73
N ALA A 97 15.92 -0.98 16.64
CA ALA A 97 16.29 -1.78 17.80
C ALA A 97 16.85 -3.16 17.39
N SER A 98 16.36 -3.73 16.30
CA SER A 98 16.87 -4.98 15.72
C SER A 98 18.25 -4.80 15.06
N TYR A 99 18.48 -3.66 14.41
CA TYR A 99 19.78 -3.29 13.85
C TYR A 99 20.80 -2.98 14.96
N GLU A 100 20.41 -2.21 15.97
CA GLU A 100 21.26 -1.87 17.11
C GLU A 100 21.65 -3.11 17.91
N SER A 101 20.73 -4.05 18.15
CA SER A 101 21.07 -5.31 18.84
C SER A 101 22.01 -6.22 18.05
N ARG A 102 22.03 -6.13 16.71
CA ARG A 102 22.98 -6.90 15.87
C ARG A 102 24.33 -6.22 15.69
N TYR A 103 24.36 -4.90 15.56
CA TYR A 103 25.59 -4.15 15.23
C TYR A 103 26.28 -3.52 16.46
N ARG A 104 25.60 -3.36 17.60
CA ARG A 104 26.25 -2.96 18.87
C ARG A 104 27.11 -4.08 19.49
N SER A 105 27.05 -5.30 18.93
CA SER A 105 27.85 -6.46 19.36
C SER A 105 29.12 -6.68 18.54
N ALA A 106 29.48 -5.78 17.61
CA ALA A 106 30.77 -5.81 16.96
C ALA A 106 31.78 -4.99 17.80
N PRO A 107 32.82 -5.64 18.40
CA PRO A 107 33.85 -4.99 19.21
C PRO A 107 34.80 -4.11 18.38
#